data_AF-A0A9E2CBC2-F1
#
_entry.id   AF-A0A9E2CBC2-F1
#
_cell.length_a   1.000
_cell.length_b   1.000
_cell.length_c   1.000
_cell.angle_alpha   90.00
_cell.angle_beta   90.00
_cell.angle_gamma   90.00
#
_symmetry.space_group_name_H-M   'P 1'
#
loop_
_entity.id
_entity.type
_entity.pdbx_description
1 polymer ?
#
loop_
_entity_poly.entity_id
_entity_poly.type
_entity_poly.pdbx_seq_one_letter_code
_entity_poly.pdbx_strand_id
1 'polypeptide(L)'
;MITDTEIKINGVQSLTKSLGSVGAERFIALIQREPFDYTKWQRTLWEDQSIEEISRTAMKIYENIAEQLSQPDREKSGGDMRSKLIAAVV
;
A
#
# COMPACT_ATOMS: atom_id res chain seq x y z
N MET A 1 1.42 0.60 17.80
CA MET A 1 0.51 -0.33 17.07
C MET A 1 -0.63 0.51 16.56
N ILE A 2 -0.92 0.45 15.25
CA ILE A 2 -2.09 1.14 14.70
C ILE A 2 -3.33 0.45 15.26
N THR A 3 -4.28 1.24 15.75
CA THR A 3 -5.54 0.73 16.29
C THR A 3 -6.49 0.29 15.17
N ASP A 4 -7.41 -0.63 15.47
CA ASP A 4 -8.46 -1.05 14.53
C ASP A 4 -9.26 0.14 13.98
N THR A 5 -9.48 1.15 14.82
CA THR A 5 -10.16 2.40 14.45
C THR A 5 -9.35 3.18 13.41
N GLU A 6 -8.05 3.35 13.63
CA GLU A 6 -7.18 4.04 12.68
C GLU A 6 -7.09 3.28 11.35
N ILE A 7 -7.03 1.94 11.38
CA ILE A 7 -7.07 1.12 10.16
C ILE A 7 -8.36 1.36 9.37
N LYS A 8 -9.51 1.36 10.04
CA LYS A 8 -10.81 1.60 9.39
C LYS A 8 -10.92 3.00 8.80
N ILE A 9 -10.47 4.02 9.53
CA ILE A 9 -10.49 5.41 9.05
C ILE A 9 -9.62 5.55 7.80
N ASN A 10 -8.38 5.05 7.85
CA ASN A 10 -7.46 5.09 6.73
C ASN A 10 -7.99 4.31 5.51
N GLY A 11 -8.65 3.17 5.76
CA GLY A 11 -9.31 2.37 4.73
C GLY A 11 -10.43 3.14 4.02
N VAL A 12 -11.34 3.75 4.77
CA VAL A 12 -12.45 4.54 4.21
C VAL A 12 -11.93 5.75 3.42
N GLN A 13 -10.91 6.44 3.93
CA GLN A 13 -10.28 7.55 3.22
C GLN A 13 -9.65 7.10 1.90
N SER A 14 -8.96 5.96 1.91
CA SER A 14 -8.34 5.40 0.70
C SER A 14 -9.38 4.98 -0.33
N LEU A 15 -10.47 4.33 0.11
CA LEU A 15 -11.59 3.98 -0.75
C LEU A 15 -12.26 5.21 -1.36
N THR A 16 -12.52 6.24 -0.55
CA THR A 16 -13.16 7.48 -1.01
C THR A 16 -12.29 8.22 -2.02
N LYS A 17 -10.97 8.24 -1.81
CA LYS A 17 -10.01 8.86 -2.74
C LYS A 17 -9.98 8.15 -4.10
N SER A 18 -10.08 6.83 -4.11
CA SER A 18 -9.97 6.03 -5.34
C SER A 18 -11.30 5.84 -6.07
N LEU A 19 -12.42 5.73 -5.35
CA LEU A 19 -13.73 5.34 -5.89
C LEU A 19 -14.78 6.46 -5.80
N GLY A 20 -14.49 7.57 -5.12
CA GLY A 20 -15.47 8.57 -4.72
C GLY A 20 -16.35 8.10 -3.55
N SER A 21 -17.19 8.98 -3.02
CA SER A 21 -18.06 8.69 -1.86
C SER A 21 -19.04 7.55 -2.14
N VAL A 22 -19.79 7.64 -3.24
CA VAL A 22 -20.79 6.62 -3.63
C VAL A 22 -20.13 5.26 -3.92
N GLY A 23 -18.95 5.27 -4.56
CA GLY A 23 -18.20 4.04 -4.87
C GLY A 23 -17.67 3.37 -3.60
N ALA A 24 -17.15 4.14 -2.65
CA ALA A 24 -16.67 3.63 -1.37
C ALA A 24 -17.82 3.01 -0.54
N GLU A 25 -18.98 3.66 -0.45
CA GLU A 25 -20.15 3.10 0.23
C GLU A 25 -20.61 1.79 -0.40
N ARG A 26 -20.70 1.74 -1.74
CA ARG A 26 -21.07 0.53 -2.46
C ARG A 26 -20.07 -0.60 -2.22
N PHE A 27 -18.77 -0.31 -2.22
CA PHE A 27 -17.73 -1.29 -1.92
C PHE A 27 -17.92 -1.89 -0.52
N ILE A 28 -18.10 -1.05 0.50
CA ILE A 28 -18.32 -1.50 1.88
C ILE A 28 -19.57 -2.37 1.97
N ALA A 29 -20.67 -1.96 1.30
CA ALA A 29 -21.89 -2.74 1.26
C ALA A 29 -21.70 -4.12 0.60
N LEU A 30 -20.91 -4.22 -0.47
CA LEU A 30 -20.61 -5.48 -1.14
C LEU A 30 -19.78 -6.42 -0.26
N ILE A 31 -18.70 -5.91 0.35
CA ILE A 31 -17.85 -6.69 1.25
C ILE A 31 -18.61 -7.19 2.50
N GLN A 32 -19.59 -6.44 2.98
CA GLN A 32 -20.44 -6.88 4.11
C GLN A 32 -21.49 -7.93 3.70
N ARG A 33 -21.95 -7.91 2.45
CA ARG A 33 -22.99 -8.84 1.95
C ARG A 33 -22.41 -10.16 1.48
N GLU A 34 -21.25 -10.11 0.85
CA GLU A 34 -20.62 -11.26 0.22
C GLU A 34 -19.17 -11.38 0.70
N PRO A 35 -18.76 -12.55 1.22
CA PRO A 35 -17.37 -12.75 1.61
C PRO A 35 -16.48 -12.65 0.37
N PHE A 36 -15.59 -11.66 0.36
CA PHE A 36 -14.57 -11.53 -0.66
C PHE A 36 -13.43 -12.51 -0.35
N ASP A 37 -13.23 -13.49 -1.23
CA ASP A 37 -12.13 -14.45 -1.10
C ASP A 37 -10.80 -13.80 -1.50
N TYR A 38 -10.15 -13.23 -0.48
CA TYR A 38 -8.83 -12.63 -0.61
C TYR A 38 -7.79 -13.62 -1.16
N THR A 39 -7.85 -14.90 -0.76
CA THR A 39 -6.89 -15.91 -1.20
C THR A 39 -7.05 -16.22 -2.68
N LYS A 40 -8.29 -16.27 -3.18
CA LYS A 40 -8.56 -16.44 -4.60
C LYS A 40 -8.10 -15.23 -5.39
N TRP A 41 -8.45 -14.02 -4.98
CA TRP A 41 -8.01 -12.79 -5.66
C TRP A 41 -6.47 -12.64 -5.65
N GLN A 42 -5.80 -12.98 -4.55
CA GLN A 42 -4.34 -12.89 -4.47
C GLN A 42 -3.65 -13.77 -5.51
N ARG A 43 -4.20 -14.96 -5.80
CA ARG A 43 -3.65 -15.86 -6.83
C ARG A 43 -3.74 -15.25 -8.23
N THR A 44 -4.74 -14.39 -8.48
CA THR A 44 -4.90 -13.71 -9.77
C THR A 44 -3.97 -12.52 -9.96
N LEU A 45 -3.26 -12.07 -8.91
CA LEU A 45 -2.48 -10.83 -8.95
C LEU A 45 -1.28 -10.90 -9.91
N TRP A 46 -0.77 -12.12 -10.15
CA TRP A 46 0.42 -12.37 -10.97
C TRP A 46 0.20 -13.46 -12.02
N GLU A 47 -1.05 -13.74 -12.41
CA GLU A 47 -1.35 -14.79 -13.39
C GLU A 47 -0.61 -14.58 -14.73
N ASP A 48 -0.33 -13.32 -15.08
CA ASP A 48 0.36 -12.94 -16.31
C ASP A 48 1.88 -12.76 -16.14
N GLN A 49 2.45 -13.06 -14.96
CA GLN A 49 3.87 -12.87 -14.67
C GLN A 49 4.53 -14.17 -14.18
N SER A 50 5.69 -14.48 -14.76
CA SER A 50 6.54 -15.56 -14.26
C SER A 50 7.15 -15.19 -12.90
N ILE A 51 7.51 -16.20 -12.12
CA ILE A 51 8.17 -16.03 -10.81
C ILE A 51 9.47 -15.25 -10.96
N GLU A 52 10.21 -15.51 -12.04
CA GLU A 52 11.45 -14.84 -12.39
C GLU A 52 11.25 -13.33 -12.66
N GLU A 53 10.15 -12.94 -13.31
CA GLU A 53 9.80 -11.54 -13.57
C GLU A 53 9.38 -10.82 -12.29
N ILE A 54 8.60 -11.47 -11.43
CA ILE A 54 8.22 -10.94 -10.11
C ILE A 54 9.48 -10.72 -9.27
N SER A 55 10.36 -11.72 -9.21
CA SER A 55 11.63 -11.65 -8.47
C SER A 55 12.54 -10.53 -8.98
N ARG A 56 12.71 -10.43 -10.30
CA ARG A 56 13.50 -9.36 -10.93
C ARG A 56 12.93 -7.98 -10.64
N THR A 57 11.60 -7.83 -10.68
CA THR A 57 10.92 -6.56 -10.38
C THR A 57 11.10 -6.19 -8.92
N ALA A 58 10.98 -7.15 -8.00
CA ALA A 58 11.20 -6.93 -6.58
C ALA A 58 12.64 -6.48 -6.28
N MET A 59 13.64 -7.13 -6.89
CA MET A 59 15.04 -6.74 -6.75
C MET A 59 15.31 -5.32 -7.28
N LYS A 60 14.75 -4.97 -8.44
CA LYS A 60 14.89 -3.62 -9.00
C LYS A 60 14.26 -2.55 -8.10
N ILE A 61 13.11 -2.84 -7.49
CA ILE A 61 12.49 -1.92 -6.52
C ILE A 61 13.40 -1.75 -5.30
N TYR A 62 13.98 -2.84 -4.80
CA TYR A 62 14.90 -2.80 -3.66
C TYR A 62 16.17 -2.00 -3.95
N GLU A 63 16.80 -2.20 -5.11
CA GLU A 63 17.97 -1.44 -5.56
C GLU A 63 17.65 0.06 -5.66
N ASN A 64 16.52 0.43 -6.28
CA ASN A 64 16.09 1.82 -6.38
C ASN A 64 15.86 2.47 -5.00
N ILE A 65 15.27 1.74 -4.05
CA ILE A 65 15.07 2.22 -2.67
C ILE A 65 16.43 2.39 -1.98
N ALA A 66 17.35 1.45 -2.14
CA ALA A 66 18.69 1.53 -1.58
C ALA A 66 19.51 2.70 -2.15
N GLU A 67 19.37 2.99 -3.45
CA GLU A 67 19.98 4.16 -4.10
C GLU A 67 19.40 5.48 -3.59
N GLN A 68 18.08 5.54 -3.38
CA GLN A 68 17.42 6.72 -2.79
C GLN A 68 17.86 7.00 -1.35
N LEU A 69 18.15 5.95 -0.57
CA LEU A 69 18.68 6.08 0.78
C LEU A 69 20.19 6.39 0.82
N SER A 70 20.90 6.16 -0.29
CA SER A 70 22.35 6.41 -0.41
C SER A 70 22.69 7.79 -0.97
N GLN A 71 21.70 8.57 -1.43
CA GLN A 71 21.90 9.98 -1.79
C GLN A 71 21.85 10.84 -0.53
N PRO A 72 22.94 11.56 -0.18
CA PRO A 72 22.96 12.39 1.02
C PRO A 72 22.04 13.58 0.80
N ASP A 73 21.21 13.86 1.80
CA ASP A 73 20.34 15.03 1.93
C ASP A 73 20.89 16.27 1.20
N ARG A 74 20.40 16.52 -0.01
CA ARG A 74 20.35 17.87 -0.55
C ARG A 74 18.96 18.40 -0.30
N GLU A 75 18.85 18.97 0.91
CA GLU A 75 17.90 19.99 1.33
C GLU A 75 16.46 19.80 0.82
N LYS A 76 15.52 19.54 1.75
CA LYS A 76 14.48 20.54 2.05
C LYS A 76 14.11 20.52 3.52
N SER A 77 14.48 21.63 4.16
CA SER A 77 13.77 22.30 5.24
C SER A 77 12.26 22.06 5.22
N GLY A 78 11.69 21.81 6.40
CA GLY A 78 10.26 22.00 6.66
C GLY A 78 9.48 20.71 6.84
N GLY A 79 9.55 20.16 8.06
CA GLY A 79 8.49 19.41 8.74
C GLY A 79 7.61 18.52 7.88
N ASP A 80 8.01 17.26 7.68
CA ASP A 80 7.04 16.21 7.37
C ASP A 80 7.25 15.01 8.29
N MET A 81 6.25 14.80 9.16
CA MET A 81 6.19 13.73 10.16
C MET A 81 6.14 12.32 9.54
N ARG A 82 6.02 12.24 8.20
CA ARG A 82 6.03 11.01 7.41
C ARG A 82 7.38 10.30 7.36
N SER A 83 8.51 11.02 7.48
CA SER A 83 9.84 10.39 7.47
C SER A 83 10.14 9.53 8.71
N LYS A 84 9.41 9.72 9.81
CA LYS A 84 9.64 8.94 11.05
C LYS A 84 8.99 7.56 11.05
N LEU A 85 8.02 7.29 10.17
CA LEU A 85 7.26 6.03 10.22
C LEU A 85 8.01 4.84 9.62
N ILE A 86 8.93 5.09 8.67
CA ILE A 86 9.67 4.01 7.99
C ILE A 86 10.82 3.48 8.84
N ALA A 87 11.36 4.28 9.77
CA ALA A 87 12.45 3.87 10.66
C ALA A 87 12.01 2.95 11.83
N ALA A 88 10.72 2.68 12.00
CA ALA A 88 10.19 1.94 13.15
C ALA A 88 9.80 0.47 12.85
N VAL A 89 10.07 -0.04 11.64
CA VAL A 89 9.73 -1.41 11.21
C VAL A 89 10.98 -2.23 10.82
N VAL A 90 12.15 -1.83 11.32
CA VAL A 90 13.38 -2.67 11.30
C VAL A 90 13.75 -3.02 12.73
#